data_AF-A0A6A1W2Y9-F1
#
_entry.id   AF-A0A6A1W2Y9-F1
#
_cell.length_a   1.000
_cell.length_b   1.000
_cell.length_c   1.000
_cell.angle_alpha   90.00
_cell.angle_beta   90.00
_cell.angle_gamma   90.00
#
_symmetry.space_group_name_H-M   'P 1'
#
loop_
_entity.id
_entity.type
_entity.pdbx_description
1 polymer ?
#
loop_
_entity_poly.entity_id
_entity_poly.type
_entity_poly.pdbx_seq_one_letter_code
_entity_poly.pdbx_strand_id
1 'polypeptide(L)'
;MAPQLPVVVCEVWQDNLEQEFRTINDALLRYPLIAIDTEFPGTVYSQLGAFPGCALSPRIAPVVRYQVMKANVDATKIIQLGLSLCDAEGNLPNLGNGCCYVWEFNFRDFDVEWDLQNPDSIDLLESQGIDFAKNREKGIDSRDFARL
;
A
#
# COMPACT_ATOMS: atom_id res chain seq x y z
N MET A 1 4.49 -20.07 -26.57
CA MET A 1 4.46 -19.03 -25.52
C MET A 1 5.89 -18.79 -25.08
N ALA A 2 6.34 -17.54 -25.06
CA ALA A 2 7.63 -17.23 -24.44
C ALA A 2 7.58 -17.62 -22.95
N PRO A 3 8.67 -18.14 -22.36
CA PRO A 3 8.68 -18.48 -20.94
C PRO A 3 8.40 -17.22 -20.12
N GLN A 4 7.44 -17.33 -19.20
CA GLN A 4 7.12 -16.25 -18.27
C GLN A 4 8.28 -16.12 -17.29
N LEU A 5 8.93 -14.96 -17.26
CA LEU A 5 10.03 -14.71 -16.33
C LEU A 5 9.49 -14.76 -14.88
N PRO A 6 10.27 -15.26 -13.91
CA PRO A 6 9.87 -15.22 -12.50
C PRO A 6 9.67 -13.76 -12.06
N VAL A 7 8.61 -13.53 -11.29
CA VAL A 7 8.33 -12.22 -10.67
C VAL A 7 8.93 -12.22 -9.27
N VAL A 8 9.74 -11.20 -8.99
CA VAL A 8 10.37 -10.93 -7.70
C VAL A 8 9.65 -9.75 -7.05
N VAL A 9 9.18 -9.96 -5.83
CA VAL A 9 8.67 -8.90 -4.96
C VAL A 9 9.87 -8.32 -4.20
N CYS A 10 10.23 -7.08 -4.51
CA CYS A 10 11.24 -6.33 -3.80
C CYS A 10 10.64 -5.72 -2.53
N GLU A 11 10.95 -6.32 -1.38
CA GLU A 11 10.65 -5.68 -0.09
C GLU A 11 11.49 -4.40 0.05
N VAL A 12 10.82 -3.27 0.24
CA VAL A 12 11.43 -1.97 0.48
C VAL A 12 11.21 -1.56 1.94
N TRP A 13 12.32 -1.33 2.61
CA TRP A 13 12.47 -0.92 3.99
C TRP A 13 13.23 0.43 4.04
N GLN A 14 13.43 1.00 5.22
CA GLN A 14 14.08 2.31 5.33
C GLN A 14 15.51 2.33 4.77
N ASP A 15 16.26 1.23 4.87
CA ASP A 15 17.68 1.14 4.50
C ASP A 15 17.92 1.04 2.99
N ASN A 16 16.97 0.49 2.22
CA ASN A 16 17.04 0.38 0.76
C ASN A 16 16.08 1.33 0.02
N LEU A 17 15.29 2.14 0.72
CA LEU A 17 14.30 3.05 0.14
C LEU A 17 14.84 3.89 -1.03
N GLU A 18 15.94 4.62 -0.83
CA GLU A 18 16.52 5.47 -1.88
C GLU A 18 17.04 4.67 -3.07
N GLN A 19 17.58 3.48 -2.82
CA GLN A 19 18.11 2.62 -3.87
C GLN A 19 16.98 2.13 -4.77
N GLU A 20 15.88 1.67 -4.18
CA GLU A 20 14.73 1.16 -4.95
C GLU A 20 14.01 2.30 -5.69
N PHE A 21 13.90 3.49 -5.10
CA PHE A 21 13.37 4.66 -5.81
C PHE A 21 14.20 5.02 -7.06
N ARG A 22 15.55 4.93 -7.00
CA ARG A 22 16.41 5.12 -8.18
C ARG A 22 16.10 4.07 -9.25
N THR A 23 15.98 2.80 -8.86
CA THR A 23 15.63 1.71 -9.78
C THR A 23 14.26 1.93 -10.43
N ILE A 24 13.26 2.36 -9.66
CA ILE A 24 11.91 2.69 -10.15
C ILE A 24 11.98 3.85 -11.14
N ASN A 25 12.69 4.93 -10.81
CA ASN A 25 12.86 6.08 -11.68
C ASN A 25 13.51 5.73 -13.03
N ASP A 26 14.54 4.89 -13.01
CA ASP A 26 15.18 4.39 -14.23
C ASP A 26 14.23 3.47 -15.05
N ALA A 27 13.39 2.69 -14.37
CA ALA A 27 12.42 1.80 -15.01
C ALA A 27 11.24 2.56 -15.64
N LEU A 28 10.77 3.65 -15.03
CA LEU A 28 9.64 4.46 -15.51
C LEU A 28 9.82 4.98 -16.94
N LEU A 29 11.06 5.16 -17.40
CA LEU A 29 11.36 5.55 -18.78
C LEU A 29 10.88 4.52 -19.82
N ARG A 30 10.79 3.24 -19.43
CA ARG A 30 10.37 2.13 -20.30
C ARG A 30 9.04 1.52 -19.90
N TYR A 31 8.68 1.60 -18.62
CA TYR A 31 7.49 1.01 -18.04
C TYR A 31 6.64 2.09 -17.35
N PRO A 32 5.96 2.97 -18.12
CA PRO A 32 5.35 4.19 -17.59
C PRO A 32 3.97 3.98 -16.94
N LEU A 33 3.38 2.78 -17.04
CA LEU A 33 2.09 2.49 -16.42
C LEU A 33 2.32 1.99 -15.00
N ILE A 34 1.60 2.55 -14.04
CA ILE A 34 1.74 2.21 -12.61
C ILE A 34 0.44 1.61 -12.10
N ALA A 35 0.53 0.44 -11.47
CA ALA A 35 -0.51 -0.13 -10.62
C ALA A 35 -0.08 -0.01 -9.16
N ILE A 36 -1.02 0.42 -8.31
CA ILE A 36 -0.79 0.58 -6.86
C ILE A 36 -1.86 -0.17 -6.07
N ASP A 37 -1.47 -0.67 -4.92
CA ASP A 37 -2.35 -1.24 -3.90
C ASP A 37 -1.83 -0.87 -2.51
N THR A 38 -2.70 -0.82 -1.51
CA THR A 38 -2.30 -0.36 -0.16
C THR A 38 -2.97 -1.18 0.93
N GLU A 39 -2.19 -1.53 1.94
CA GLU A 39 -2.70 -2.11 3.18
C GLU A 39 -2.72 -1.07 4.31
N PHE A 40 -3.83 -1.04 5.04
CA PHE A 40 -4.10 -0.11 6.13
C PHE A 40 -4.99 -0.82 7.17
N PRO A 41 -5.09 -0.31 8.42
CA PRO A 41 -5.70 -1.05 9.53
C PRO A 41 -7.25 -1.07 9.49
N GLY A 42 -7.83 -1.11 8.29
CA GLY A 42 -9.26 -1.25 8.05
C GLY A 42 -10.08 0.02 8.29
N THR A 43 -11.40 -0.19 8.39
CA THR A 43 -12.37 0.90 8.61
C THR A 43 -12.71 1.00 10.09
N VAL A 44 -12.37 2.13 10.71
CA VAL A 44 -12.67 2.49 12.10
C VAL A 44 -13.96 3.31 12.24
N TYR A 45 -14.25 4.18 11.26
CA TYR A 45 -15.48 4.95 11.21
C TYR A 45 -16.45 4.34 10.21
N SER A 46 -17.55 3.80 10.73
CA SER A 46 -18.66 3.30 9.91
C SER A 46 -19.74 4.37 9.71
N GLN A 47 -20.59 4.15 8.71
CA GLN A 47 -21.67 5.07 8.34
C GLN A 47 -22.65 5.36 9.47
N LEU A 48 -22.87 4.38 10.36
CA LEU A 48 -23.73 4.49 11.54
C LEU A 48 -23.13 5.41 12.62
N GLY A 49 -21.80 5.46 12.72
CA GLY A 49 -21.10 6.28 13.71
C GLY A 49 -20.81 7.71 13.26
N ALA A 50 -20.51 7.93 11.98
CA ALA A 50 -20.13 9.24 11.45
C ALA A 50 -21.33 10.13 11.04
N PHE A 51 -22.46 9.53 10.63
CA PHE A 51 -23.64 10.26 10.14
C PHE A 51 -24.94 9.62 10.63
N PRO A 52 -25.40 9.90 11.86
CA PRO A 52 -26.54 9.23 12.51
C PRO A 52 -27.92 9.39 11.81
N GLY A 53 -28.00 9.96 10.60
CA GLY A 53 -29.23 10.09 9.81
C GLY A 53 -29.17 9.52 8.39
N CYS A 54 -28.02 8.98 7.94
CA CYS A 54 -27.83 8.52 6.56
C CYS A 54 -28.06 7.01 6.37
N ALA A 55 -28.36 6.26 7.44
CA ALA A 55 -28.47 4.80 7.45
C ALA A 55 -29.66 4.21 6.64
N LEU A 56 -30.49 5.05 6.01
CA LEU A 56 -31.76 4.63 5.39
C LEU A 56 -31.82 4.80 3.86
N SER A 57 -30.74 5.19 3.18
CA SER A 57 -30.75 5.32 1.71
C SER A 57 -29.99 4.17 1.03
N PRO A 58 -30.65 3.37 0.15
CA PRO A 58 -30.00 2.33 -0.66
C PRO A 58 -29.04 2.91 -1.72
N ARG A 59 -28.96 4.25 -1.85
CA ARG A 59 -27.94 4.96 -2.61
C ARG A 59 -27.26 5.96 -1.69
N ILE A 60 -26.11 5.58 -1.18
CA ILE A 60 -25.21 6.52 -0.50
C ILE A 60 -24.77 7.54 -1.53
N ALA A 61 -25.06 8.82 -1.30
CA ALA A 61 -24.58 9.88 -2.17
C ALA A 61 -23.04 9.82 -2.22
N PRO A 62 -22.40 9.99 -3.39
CA PRO A 62 -20.94 9.94 -3.52
C PRO A 62 -20.20 10.82 -2.49
N VAL A 63 -20.79 11.95 -2.10
CA VAL A 63 -20.28 12.85 -1.06
C VAL A 63 -20.15 12.16 0.31
N VAL A 64 -21.13 11.36 0.72
CA VAL A 64 -21.09 10.63 2.01
C VAL A 64 -20.04 9.52 1.95
N ARG A 65 -19.91 8.83 0.82
CA ARG A 65 -18.87 7.80 0.64
C ARG A 65 -17.47 8.41 0.75
N TYR A 66 -17.25 9.56 0.11
CA TYR A 66 -16.00 10.30 0.22
C TYR A 66 -15.73 10.75 1.65
N GLN A 67 -16.73 11.28 2.37
CA GLN A 67 -16.55 11.73 3.76
C GLN A 67 -16.15 10.59 4.70
N VAL A 68 -16.77 9.41 4.55
CA VAL A 68 -16.40 8.22 5.34
C VAL A 68 -15.00 7.75 4.99
N MET A 69 -14.66 7.67 3.69
CA MET A 69 -13.30 7.33 3.26
C MET A 69 -12.28 8.31 3.82
N LYS A 70 -12.51 9.62 3.68
CA LYS A 70 -11.64 10.67 4.20
C LYS A 70 -11.45 10.55 5.72
N ALA A 71 -12.53 10.36 6.48
CA ALA A 71 -12.44 10.25 7.93
C ALA A 71 -11.59 9.05 8.37
N ASN A 72 -11.67 7.92 7.66
CA ASN A 72 -10.82 6.77 7.94
C ASN A 72 -9.36 7.05 7.53
N VAL A 73 -9.13 7.56 6.31
CA VAL A 73 -7.78 7.90 5.82
C VAL A 73 -7.08 8.91 6.73
N ASP A 74 -7.78 9.92 7.24
CA ASP A 74 -7.21 10.91 8.16
C ASP A 74 -6.85 10.32 9.54
N ALA A 75 -7.52 9.25 9.97
CA ALA A 75 -7.41 8.69 11.31
C ALA A 75 -6.55 7.42 11.40
N THR A 76 -6.34 6.74 10.28
CA THR A 76 -5.53 5.53 10.19
C THR A 76 -4.19 5.82 9.52
N LYS A 77 -3.20 4.96 9.76
CA LYS A 77 -1.88 5.07 9.15
C LYS A 77 -1.67 3.92 8.16
N ILE A 78 -0.94 4.20 7.08
CA ILE A 78 -0.59 3.19 6.07
C ILE A 78 0.36 2.15 6.67
N ILE A 79 0.21 0.89 6.25
CA ILE A 79 1.06 -0.23 6.68
C ILE A 79 1.95 -0.66 5.52
N GLN A 80 1.38 -0.79 4.32
CA GLN A 80 2.09 -1.26 3.13
C GLN A 80 1.60 -0.57 1.86
N LEU A 81 2.47 -0.41 0.87
CA LEU A 81 2.12 -0.01 -0.49
C LEU A 81 2.77 -0.97 -1.49
N GLY A 82 1.95 -1.64 -2.28
CA GLY A 82 2.38 -2.39 -3.45
C GLY A 82 2.47 -1.48 -4.67
N LEU A 83 3.55 -1.59 -5.44
CA LEU A 83 3.75 -0.85 -6.68
C LEU A 83 4.25 -1.79 -7.78
N SER A 84 3.58 -1.74 -8.93
CA SER A 84 4.01 -2.45 -10.14
C SER A 84 4.08 -1.48 -11.31
N LEU A 85 5.12 -1.62 -12.12
CA LEU A 85 5.28 -0.89 -13.36
C LEU A 85 5.01 -1.82 -14.54
N CYS A 86 4.45 -1.30 -15.64
CA CYS A 86 4.39 -2.02 -16.90
C CYS A 86 4.49 -1.11 -18.13
N ASP A 87 4.85 -1.72 -19.27
CA ASP A 87 4.78 -1.09 -20.59
C ASP A 87 3.35 -1.20 -21.19
N ALA A 88 3.16 -0.66 -22.40
CA ALA A 88 1.85 -0.65 -23.06
C ALA A 88 1.32 -2.06 -23.38
N GLU A 89 2.21 -3.04 -23.46
CA GLU A 89 1.92 -4.45 -23.71
C GLU A 89 1.70 -5.25 -22.41
N GLY A 90 1.89 -4.62 -21.25
CA GLY A 90 1.72 -5.23 -19.94
C GLY A 90 2.94 -6.02 -19.44
N ASN A 91 4.12 -5.83 -20.02
CA ASN A 91 5.35 -6.45 -19.54
C ASN A 91 5.90 -5.70 -18.32
N LEU A 92 6.43 -6.46 -17.36
CA LEU A 92 7.05 -5.92 -16.14
C LEU A 92 8.54 -5.58 -16.36
N PRO A 93 9.11 -4.68 -15.55
CA PRO A 93 10.54 -4.37 -15.57
C PRO A 93 11.40 -5.62 -15.40
N ASN A 94 12.20 -5.96 -16.42
CA ASN A 94 13.02 -7.18 -16.42
C ASN A 94 14.50 -7.00 -16.01
N LEU A 95 14.89 -5.77 -15.66
CA LEU A 95 16.22 -5.27 -15.18
C LEU A 95 17.50 -5.92 -15.77
N GLY A 96 17.40 -6.63 -16.90
CA GLY A 96 18.52 -7.30 -17.58
C GLY A 96 19.02 -8.61 -16.95
N ASN A 97 18.38 -9.15 -15.90
CA ASN A 97 18.86 -10.33 -15.16
C ASN A 97 17.96 -11.56 -15.25
N GLY A 98 16.91 -11.51 -16.06
CA GLY A 98 15.99 -12.65 -16.27
C GLY A 98 14.89 -12.78 -15.21
N CYS A 99 14.69 -11.76 -14.37
CA CYS A 99 13.56 -11.66 -13.45
C CYS A 99 12.73 -10.41 -13.75
N CYS A 100 11.44 -10.46 -13.47
CA CYS A 100 10.55 -9.30 -13.46
C CYS A 100 10.39 -8.76 -12.04
N TYR A 101 10.17 -7.47 -11.88
CA TYR A 101 10.18 -6.80 -10.58
C TYR A 101 8.89 -6.06 -10.27
N VAL A 102 8.44 -6.22 -9.03
CA VAL A 102 7.40 -5.40 -8.38
C VAL A 102 7.91 -5.00 -6.99
N TRP A 103 7.38 -3.91 -6.43
CA TRP A 103 7.86 -3.36 -5.17
C TRP A 103 6.79 -3.42 -4.09
N GLU A 104 7.24 -3.66 -2.87
CA GLU A 104 6.42 -3.69 -1.68
C GLU A 104 7.06 -2.80 -0.61
N PHE A 105 6.49 -1.61 -0.41
CA PHE A 105 6.97 -0.65 0.57
C PHE A 105 6.32 -0.93 1.92
N ASN A 106 7.15 -1.12 2.94
CA ASN A 106 6.71 -1.45 4.29
C ASN A 106 6.92 -0.25 5.22
N PHE A 107 5.85 0.26 5.84
CA PHE A 107 5.89 1.50 6.65
C PHE A 107 5.96 1.22 8.15
N ARG A 108 6.59 2.14 8.90
CA ARG A 108 6.70 2.07 10.37
C ARG A 108 5.72 2.97 11.13
N ASP A 109 4.94 3.77 10.41
CA ASP A 109 4.10 4.82 11.00
C ASP A 109 3.01 4.24 11.92
N PHE A 110 2.50 3.05 11.57
CA PHE A 110 1.47 2.32 12.30
C PHE A 110 2.04 1.53 13.49
N ASP A 111 1.46 1.73 14.66
CA ASP A 111 1.74 0.99 15.90
C ASP A 111 0.47 0.27 16.38
N VAL A 112 0.50 -1.06 16.30
CA VAL A 112 -0.63 -1.96 16.63
C VAL A 112 -1.12 -1.83 18.07
N GLU A 113 -0.30 -1.32 18.99
CA GLU A 113 -0.67 -1.15 20.40
C GLU A 113 -1.43 0.16 20.65
N TRP A 114 -1.18 1.20 19.85
CA TRP A 114 -1.56 2.57 20.16
C TRP A 114 -2.46 3.24 19.12
N ASP A 115 -2.38 2.83 17.85
CA ASP A 115 -3.11 3.48 16.78
C ASP A 115 -4.54 2.95 16.63
N LEU A 116 -5.40 3.78 16.04
CA LEU A 116 -6.76 3.39 15.70
C LEU A 116 -6.75 2.29 14.63
N GLN A 117 -7.47 1.21 14.91
CA GLN A 117 -7.48 0.02 14.07
C GLN A 117 -8.81 -0.72 14.15
N ASN A 118 -9.09 -1.48 13.10
CA ASN A 118 -10.10 -2.55 13.12
C ASN A 118 -9.39 -3.87 13.45
N PRO A 119 -9.63 -4.49 14.62
CA PRO A 119 -8.96 -5.73 15.02
C PRO A 119 -9.09 -6.87 14.01
N ASP A 120 -10.25 -7.03 13.36
CA ASP A 120 -10.46 -8.08 12.35
C ASP A 120 -9.55 -7.86 11.12
N SER A 121 -9.27 -6.59 10.78
CA SER A 121 -8.32 -6.26 9.70
C SER A 121 -6.89 -6.54 10.11
N ILE A 122 -6.52 -6.32 11.38
CA ILE A 122 -5.18 -6.62 11.89
C ILE A 122 -4.93 -8.12 11.89
N ASP A 123 -5.87 -8.92 12.43
CA ASP A 123 -5.77 -10.38 12.44
C ASP A 123 -5.62 -10.94 11.02
N LEU A 124 -6.34 -10.36 10.04
CA LEU A 124 -6.23 -10.73 8.64
C LEU A 124 -4.83 -10.41 8.09
N LEU A 125 -4.31 -9.20 8.32
CA LEU A 125 -3.00 -8.78 7.84
C LEU A 125 -1.87 -9.63 8.45
N GLU A 126 -1.93 -9.94 9.75
CA GLU A 126 -0.97 -10.87 10.38
C GLU A 126 -1.05 -12.26 9.73
N SER A 127 -2.26 -12.78 9.47
CA SER A 127 -2.44 -14.08 8.81
C SER A 127 -1.93 -14.12 7.37
N GLN A 128 -1.82 -12.95 6.72
CA GLN A 128 -1.25 -12.78 5.38
C GLN A 128 0.26 -12.57 5.39
N GLY A 129 0.88 -12.47 6.57
CA GLY A 129 2.34 -12.44 6.73
C GLY A 129 2.93 -11.08 7.07
N ILE A 130 2.11 -10.07 7.39
CA ILE A 130 2.61 -8.78 7.89
C ILE A 130 3.21 -8.97 9.30
N ASP A 131 4.46 -8.54 9.45
CA ASP A 131 5.17 -8.55 10.73
C ASP A 131 5.25 -7.12 11.28
N PHE A 132 4.27 -6.76 12.12
CA PHE A 132 4.18 -5.43 12.71
C PHE A 132 5.41 -5.05 13.56
N ALA A 133 6.13 -6.02 14.13
CA ALA A 133 7.35 -5.75 14.86
C ALA A 133 8.49 -5.35 13.91
N LYS A 134 8.63 -6.06 12.77
CA LYS A 134 9.58 -5.71 11.70
C LYS A 134 9.23 -4.35 11.08
N ASN A 135 7.95 -4.06 10.84
CA ASN A 135 7.48 -2.74 10.40
C ASN A 135 7.94 -1.63 11.35
N ARG A 136 7.72 -1.80 12.66
CA ARG A 136 8.14 -0.80 13.65
C ARG A 136 9.66 -0.60 13.68
N GLU A 137 10.44 -1.67 13.56
CA GLU A 137 11.90 -1.62 13.64
C GLU A 137 12.57 -1.08 12.36
N LYS A 138 12.12 -1.55 11.18
CA LYS A 138 12.81 -1.38 9.90
C LYS A 138 12.01 -0.63 8.85
N GLY A 139 10.71 -0.42 9.11
CA GLY A 139 9.80 0.20 8.16
C GLY A 139 10.17 1.64 7.81
N ILE A 140 9.70 2.04 6.65
CA ILE A 140 9.88 3.35 6.06
C ILE A 140 9.09 4.39 6.85
N ASP A 141 9.70 5.55 7.12
CA ASP A 141 8.97 6.75 7.50
C ASP A 141 8.17 7.26 6.30
N SER A 142 6.84 7.32 6.41
CA SER A 142 5.98 7.81 5.32
C SER A 142 6.38 9.20 4.80
N ARG A 143 6.99 10.04 5.65
CA ARG A 143 7.46 11.38 5.25
C ARG A 143 8.73 11.32 4.42
N ASP A 144 9.59 10.32 4.61
CA ASP A 144 10.77 10.12 3.77
C ASP A 144 10.35 9.56 2.42
N PHE A 145 9.42 8.60 2.39
CA PHE A 145 8.80 8.11 1.15
C PHE A 145 8.18 9.25 0.33
N ALA A 146 7.42 10.14 0.95
CA ALA A 146 6.74 11.24 0.26
C ALA A 146 7.67 12.33 -0.31
N ARG A 147 8.97 12.31 0.02
CA ARG A 147 9.96 13.29 -0.45
C ARG A 147 10.77 12.83 -1.66
N LEU A 148 10.75 11.53 -1.96
CA LEU A 148 11.50 10.89 -3.05
C LEU A 148 10.66 10.81 -4.33
#